data_AF-A0A8J7GH64-F1
#
_entry.id   AF-A0A8J7GH64-F1
#
_cell.length_a   1.000
_cell.length_b   1.000
_cell.length_c   1.000
_cell.angle_alpha   90.00
_cell.angle_beta   90.00
_cell.angle_gamma   90.00
#
_symmetry.space_group_name_H-M   'P 1'
#
loop_
_entity.id
_entity.type
_entity.pdbx_description
1 polymer ?
#
loop_
_entity_poly.entity_id
_entity_poly.type
_entity_poly.pdbx_seq_one_letter_code
_entity_poly.pdbx_strand_id
1 'polypeptide(L)'
;MTRLRMMTTMLTVGAVVVGTVFVTAPAWAAASCAQTRPFLSEGDRGGCVPFLQAKLGVTADGVFGPRTTRAVRDFQYLCGYRGREVDGLVGPRTWAGLLDRACV
;
A
#
# COMPACT_ATOMS: atom_id res chain seq x y z
N MET A 1 15.69 -35.17 -40.67
CA MET A 1 14.30 -35.64 -40.53
C MET A 1 14.18 -36.19 -39.12
N THR A 2 13.88 -35.39 -38.11
CA THR A 2 12.52 -35.28 -37.55
C THR A 2 12.36 -33.95 -36.78
N ARG A 3 11.26 -33.26 -37.06
CA ARG A 3 10.85 -32.02 -36.40
C ARG A 3 10.20 -32.38 -35.07
N LEU A 4 10.74 -31.91 -33.93
CA LEU A 4 9.99 -31.92 -32.68
C LEU A 4 9.52 -30.50 -32.40
N ARG A 5 8.23 -30.27 -32.69
CA ARG A 5 7.49 -29.06 -32.38
C ARG A 5 7.37 -28.95 -30.86
N MET A 6 8.16 -28.08 -30.23
CA MET A 6 7.92 -27.61 -28.87
C MET A 6 6.68 -26.72 -28.87
N MET A 7 5.53 -27.38 -28.77
CA MET A 7 4.21 -26.79 -28.74
C MET A 7 3.82 -26.62 -27.26
N THR A 8 4.35 -25.58 -26.61
CA THR A 8 4.01 -25.28 -25.21
C THR A 8 2.95 -24.18 -25.18
N THR A 9 1.70 -24.63 -25.28
CA THR A 9 0.47 -24.06 -24.68
C THR A 9 0.41 -22.55 -24.45
N MET A 10 -0.37 -21.88 -25.30
CA MET A 10 -1.07 -20.64 -24.98
C MET A 10 -1.88 -20.82 -23.69
N LEU A 11 -1.56 -20.07 -22.64
CA LEU A 11 -2.44 -19.92 -21.48
C LEU A 11 -3.42 -18.79 -21.78
N THR A 12 -4.63 -19.14 -22.20
CA THR A 12 -5.77 -18.24 -22.26
C THR A 12 -6.20 -17.88 -20.85
N VAL A 13 -5.86 -16.68 -20.37
CA VAL A 13 -6.52 -16.14 -19.17
C VAL A 13 -7.84 -15.52 -19.63
N GLY A 14 -8.87 -16.35 -19.74
CA GLY A 14 -10.25 -15.90 -19.86
C GLY A 14 -10.78 -15.52 -18.48
N ALA A 15 -10.84 -14.22 -18.18
CA ALA A 15 -11.51 -13.72 -16.99
C ALA A 15 -12.94 -13.31 -17.34
N VAL A 16 -13.92 -14.14 -17.00
CA VAL A 16 -15.34 -13.75 -16.95
C VAL A 16 -15.76 -13.76 -15.50
N VAL A 17 -16.14 -12.60 -14.97
CA VAL A 17 -16.92 -12.49 -13.72
C VAL A 17 -17.93 -11.36 -13.90
N VAL A 18 -19.21 -11.73 -14.13
CA VAL A 18 -20.36 -10.83 -13.97
C VAL A 18 -21.05 -11.21 -12.66
N GLY A 19 -21.13 -10.26 -11.74
CA GLY A 19 -21.68 -10.45 -10.40
C GLY A 19 -20.90 -9.58 -9.43
N THR A 20 -21.58 -8.68 -8.73
CA THR A 20 -21.04 -7.62 -7.85
C THR A 20 -19.63 -7.90 -7.34
N VAL A 21 -18.63 -7.43 -8.08
CA VAL A 21 -17.25 -7.47 -7.62
C VAL A 21 -17.21 -6.47 -6.49
N PHE A 22 -17.29 -6.93 -5.24
CA PHE A 22 -16.59 -6.22 -4.18
C PHE A 22 -15.19 -6.06 -4.74
N VAL A 23 -14.80 -4.83 -5.07
CA VAL A 23 -13.44 -4.53 -5.51
C VAL A 23 -12.57 -4.76 -4.29
N THR A 24 -12.33 -6.03 -3.95
CA THR A 24 -11.24 -6.43 -3.09
C THR A 24 -10.04 -5.97 -3.87
N ALA A 25 -9.47 -4.82 -3.45
CA ALA A 25 -8.27 -4.29 -4.05
C ALA A 25 -7.32 -5.47 -4.19
N PRO A 26 -6.93 -5.82 -5.42
CA PRO A 26 -6.25 -7.08 -5.65
C PRO A 26 -4.93 -7.04 -4.88
N ALA A 27 -4.53 -8.16 -4.29
CA ALA A 27 -3.38 -8.20 -3.38
C ALA A 27 -2.08 -7.60 -3.97
N TRP A 28 -1.96 -7.56 -5.30
CA TRP A 28 -0.85 -6.91 -6.00
C TRP A 28 -0.79 -5.38 -5.80
N ALA A 29 -1.91 -4.71 -5.53
CA ALA A 29 -1.93 -3.27 -5.20
C ALA A 29 -1.35 -3.00 -3.79
N ALA A 30 -1.62 -3.88 -2.83
CA ALA A 30 -0.96 -3.81 -1.52
C ALA A 30 0.54 -4.14 -1.63
N ALA A 31 0.89 -5.13 -2.45
CA ALA A 31 2.29 -5.50 -2.72
C ALA A 31 3.06 -4.37 -3.43
N SER A 32 2.45 -3.68 -4.40
CA SER A 32 3.10 -2.56 -5.08
C SER A 32 3.34 -1.39 -4.14
N CYS A 33 2.38 -1.06 -3.26
CA CYS A 33 2.57 -0.02 -2.25
C CYS A 33 3.67 -0.34 -1.24
N ALA A 34 3.78 -1.60 -0.81
CA ALA A 34 4.86 -2.05 0.06
C ALA A 34 6.25 -1.95 -0.61
N GLN A 35 6.31 -2.16 -1.93
CA GLN A 35 7.54 -2.11 -2.72
C GLN A 35 7.95 -0.68 -3.08
N THR A 36 7.01 0.12 -3.59
CA THR A 36 7.28 1.48 -4.07
C THR A 36 7.49 2.46 -2.92
N ARG A 37 6.85 2.23 -1.76
CA ARG A 37 6.95 3.08 -0.56
C ARG A 37 6.84 4.58 -0.92
N PRO A 38 5.77 4.99 -1.64
CA PRO A 38 5.68 6.35 -2.17
C PRO A 38 5.56 7.37 -1.03
N PHE A 39 5.93 8.63 -1.31
CA PHE A 39 5.57 9.71 -0.40
C PHE A 39 4.06 9.90 -0.39
N LEU A 40 3.46 9.94 0.80
CA LEU A 40 2.05 10.27 0.98
C LEU A 40 1.89 11.39 2.01
N SER A 41 0.97 12.30 1.73
CA SER A 41 0.66 13.46 2.55
C SER A 41 -0.83 13.75 2.59
N GLU A 42 -1.23 14.64 3.50
CA GLU A 42 -2.60 15.13 3.57
C GLU A 42 -3.07 15.68 2.22
N GLY A 43 -4.29 15.30 1.82
CA GLY A 43 -4.89 15.63 0.53
C GLY A 43 -4.82 14.48 -0.49
N ASP A 44 -3.90 13.53 -0.34
CA ASP A 44 -3.78 12.38 -1.24
C ASP A 44 -5.01 11.48 -1.19
N ARG A 45 -5.35 10.88 -2.34
CA ARG A 45 -6.54 10.01 -2.49
C ARG A 45 -6.23 8.81 -3.36
N GLY A 46 -6.86 7.68 -3.02
CA GLY A 46 -6.68 6.42 -3.73
C GLY A 46 -5.24 5.91 -3.67
N GLY A 47 -4.85 5.08 -4.64
CA GLY A 47 -3.50 4.52 -4.72
C GLY A 47 -3.11 3.75 -3.46
N CYS A 48 -2.05 4.20 -2.80
CA CYS A 48 -1.50 3.56 -1.60
C CYS A 48 -2.08 4.05 -0.27
N VAL A 49 -3.00 5.01 -0.29
CA VAL A 49 -3.64 5.55 0.92
C VAL A 49 -4.45 4.48 1.69
N PRO A 50 -5.30 3.65 1.06
CA PRO A 50 -5.98 2.58 1.77
C PRO A 50 -5.01 1.58 2.42
N PHE A 51 -3.89 1.31 1.75
CA PHE A 51 -2.84 0.42 2.27
C PHE A 51 -2.15 1.00 3.51
N LEU A 52 -1.79 2.29 3.45
CA LEU A 52 -1.29 3.03 4.62
C LEU A 52 -2.28 2.98 5.78
N GLN A 53 -3.55 3.29 5.51
CA GLN A 53 -4.60 3.33 6.53
C GLN A 53 -4.80 1.96 7.19
N ALA A 54 -4.77 0.88 6.41
CA ALA A 54 -4.82 -0.48 6.94
C ALA A 54 -3.63 -0.79 7.86
N LYS A 55 -2.42 -0.32 7.53
CA LYS A 55 -1.23 -0.49 8.38
C LYS A 55 -1.27 0.33 9.66
N LEU A 56 -1.88 1.51 9.62
CA LEU A 56 -2.10 2.37 10.79
C LEU A 56 -3.28 1.91 11.66
N GLY A 57 -4.08 0.95 11.22
CA GLY A 57 -5.25 0.47 11.95
C GLY A 57 -6.43 1.46 11.95
N VAL A 58 -6.49 2.36 10.98
CA VAL A 58 -7.62 3.29 10.79
C VAL A 58 -8.50 2.86 9.63
N THR A 59 -9.69 3.46 9.50
CA THR A 59 -10.59 3.18 8.38
C THR A 59 -9.88 3.39 7.04
N ALA A 60 -9.83 2.36 6.21
CA ALA A 60 -9.23 2.40 4.88
C ALA A 60 -10.20 2.98 3.83
N ASP A 61 -10.55 4.26 3.99
CA ASP A 61 -11.45 4.99 3.07
C ASP A 61 -10.73 5.51 1.81
N GLY A 62 -9.40 5.38 1.76
CA GLY A 62 -8.57 5.82 0.66
C GLY A 62 -8.39 7.33 0.57
N VAL A 63 -8.75 8.09 1.61
CA VAL A 63 -8.59 9.54 1.66
C VAL A 63 -7.61 9.91 2.78
N PHE A 64 -6.49 10.51 2.41
CA PHE A 64 -5.51 10.99 3.38
C PHE A 64 -6.00 12.33 3.95
N GLY A 65 -6.96 12.25 4.86
CA GLY A 65 -7.50 13.40 5.57
C GLY A 65 -6.96 13.53 7.00
N PRO A 66 -7.55 14.43 7.81
CA PRO A 66 -7.06 14.73 9.16
C PRO A 66 -6.96 13.51 10.09
N ARG A 67 -7.85 12.51 9.92
CA ARG A 67 -7.77 11.25 10.67
C ARG A 67 -6.49 10.47 10.35
N THR A 68 -6.15 10.35 9.06
CA THR A 68 -4.94 9.67 8.62
C THR A 68 -3.70 10.47 9.02
N THR A 69 -3.71 11.80 8.86
CA THR A 69 -2.62 12.68 9.33
C THR A 69 -2.35 12.49 10.81
N ARG A 70 -3.38 12.49 11.65
CA ARG A 70 -3.24 12.24 13.09
C ARG A 70 -2.64 10.85 13.36
N ALA A 71 -3.15 9.81 12.72
CA ALA A 71 -2.64 8.45 12.90
C ALA A 71 -1.17 8.31 12.48
N VAL A 72 -0.75 8.97 11.40
CA VAL A 72 0.67 9.01 11.00
C VAL A 72 1.52 9.69 12.06
N ARG A 73 1.09 10.85 12.59
CA ARG A 73 1.83 11.58 13.63
C ARG A 73 1.92 10.78 14.93
N ASP A 74 0.83 10.14 15.35
CA ASP A 74 0.82 9.27 16.52
C ASP A 74 1.78 8.09 16.32
N PHE A 75 1.76 7.45 15.15
CA PHE A 75 2.70 6.39 14.79
C PHE A 75 4.15 6.88 14.81
N GLN A 76 4.46 8.01 14.17
CA GLN A 76 5.79 8.61 14.15
C GLN A 76 6.31 8.88 15.57
N TYR A 77 5.47 9.43 16.44
CA TYR A 77 5.80 9.67 17.85
C TYR A 77 6.12 8.38 18.60
N LEU A 78 5.27 7.35 18.44
CA LEU A 78 5.48 6.01 19.01
C LEU A 78 6.75 5.34 18.47
N CYS A 79 7.11 5.64 17.22
CA CYS A 79 8.29 5.15 16.53
C CYS A 79 9.57 5.92 16.92
N GLY A 80 9.50 6.80 17.92
CA GLY A 80 10.67 7.50 18.49
C GLY A 80 10.97 8.86 17.87
N TYR A 81 10.22 9.32 16.86
CA TYR A 81 10.50 10.59 16.19
C TYR A 81 10.19 11.77 17.11
N ARG A 82 10.94 12.86 16.98
CA ARG A 82 10.79 14.03 17.88
C ARG A 82 10.77 15.35 17.11
N GLY A 83 10.14 16.35 17.73
CA GLY A 83 10.08 17.71 17.18
C GLY A 83 9.48 17.76 15.78
N ARG A 84 10.24 18.27 14.82
CA ARG A 84 9.79 18.45 13.43
C ARG A 84 9.70 17.16 12.62
N GLU A 85 10.22 16.04 13.12
CA GLU A 85 10.11 14.74 12.45
C GLU A 85 8.70 14.12 12.58
N VAL A 86 7.87 14.61 13.50
CA VAL A 86 6.46 14.21 13.66
C VAL A 86 5.56 15.12 12.79
N ASP A 87 5.85 15.10 11.49
CA ASP A 87 5.30 15.99 10.47
C ASP A 87 3.99 15.51 9.86
N GLY A 88 3.63 14.23 10.05
CA GLY A 88 2.46 13.62 9.40
C GLY A 88 2.69 13.25 7.94
N LEU A 89 3.92 13.36 7.44
CA LEU A 89 4.33 12.91 6.11
C LEU A 89 4.77 11.44 6.14
N VAL A 90 4.29 10.66 5.18
CA VAL A 90 4.72 9.26 5.06
C VAL A 90 5.86 9.19 4.06
N GLY A 91 7.09 9.17 4.58
CA GLY A 91 8.31 8.96 3.80
C GLY A 91 8.98 7.60 4.08
N PRO A 92 10.19 7.38 3.53
CA PRO A 92 10.91 6.11 3.66
C PRO A 92 11.09 5.62 5.10
N ARG A 93 11.36 6.53 6.06
CA ARG A 93 11.49 6.16 7.48
C ARG A 93 10.17 5.68 8.07
N THR A 94 9.07 6.40 7.80
CA THR A 94 7.73 6.01 8.24
C THR A 94 7.34 4.65 7.66
N TRP A 95 7.63 4.40 6.38
CA TRP A 95 7.41 3.09 5.75
C TRP A 95 8.25 1.97 6.36
N ALA A 96 9.53 2.23 6.65
CA ALA A 96 10.39 1.25 7.32
C ALA A 96 9.87 0.90 8.72
N GLY A 97 9.38 1.89 9.47
CA GLY A 97 8.70 1.66 10.74
C GLY A 97 7.44 0.79 10.59
N LEU A 98 6.60 1.07 9.60
CA LEU A 98 5.33 0.36 9.39
C LEU A 98 5.50 -1.07 8.85
N LEU A 99 6.47 -1.30 7.96
CA LEU A 99 6.61 -2.56 7.22
C LEU A 99 7.72 -3.44 7.78
N ASP A 100 8.84 -2.84 8.14
CA ASP A 100 10.05 -3.57 8.58
C ASP A 100 10.18 -3.54 10.12
N ARG A 101 9.25 -2.85 10.81
CA ARG A 101 9.27 -2.61 12.26
C ARG A 101 10.55 -1.91 12.73
N ALA A 102 11.17 -1.16 11.82
CA ALA A 102 12.39 -0.41 12.04
C ALA A 102 12.05 1.01 12.52
N CYS A 103 11.80 1.13 13.81
CA CYS A 103 11.71 2.41 14.49
C CYS A 103 13.07 2.89 14.98
N VAL A 104 13.18 4.18 15.32
CA VAL A 104 14.43 4.78 15.84
C VAL A 104 14.51 4.68 17.35
#